data_AF-A0A969HJ72-F1
#
_entry.id   AF-A0A969HJ72-F1
#
_cell.length_a   1.000
_cell.length_b   1.000
_cell.length_c   1.000
_cell.angle_alpha   90.00
_cell.angle_beta   90.00
_cell.angle_gamma   90.00
#
_symmetry.space_group_name_H-M   'P 1'
#
loop_
_entity.id
_entity.type
_entity.pdbx_description
1 polymer ?
#
loop_
_entity_poly.entity_id
_entity_poly.type
_entity_poly.pdbx_seq_one_letter_code
_entity_poly.pdbx_strand_id
1 'polypeptide(L)'
;MVRSFIALFVLLFNFGVLAAQHHPKVALVLSGGGAKGLAHLGVIKALEENHIPIDYIIGTSMGGIIGGFYAAGYSVAEMESIIALLNFRNG
;
A
#
# COMPACT_ATOMS: atom_id res chain seq x y z
N MET A 1 27.95 3.23 -35.51
CA MET A 1 26.70 3.60 -34.82
C MET A 1 26.06 2.42 -34.09
N VAL A 2 25.66 1.33 -34.75
CA VAL A 2 24.93 0.20 -34.12
C VAL A 2 25.66 -0.46 -32.93
N ARG A 3 26.98 -0.70 -33.05
CA ARG A 3 27.79 -1.32 -31.98
C ARG A 3 27.83 -0.49 -30.69
N SER A 4 27.83 0.84 -30.81
CA SER A 4 27.84 1.75 -29.66
C SER A 4 26.49 1.77 -28.93
N PHE A 5 25.38 1.65 -29.67
CA PHE A 5 24.04 1.52 -29.07
C PHE A 5 23.86 0.21 -28.31
N ILE A 6 24.35 -0.90 -28.85
CA ILE A 6 24.31 -2.21 -28.18
C ILE A 6 25.13 -2.17 -26.89
N ALA A 7 26.34 -1.61 -26.94
CA ALA A 7 27.18 -1.48 -25.75
C ALA A 7 26.51 -0.63 -24.66
N LEU A 8 25.90 0.51 -25.04
CA LEU A 8 25.17 1.36 -24.10
C LEU A 8 23.96 0.64 -23.50
N PHE A 9 23.17 -0.07 -24.31
CA PHE A 9 22.03 -0.85 -23.84
C PHE A 9 22.45 -1.92 -22.83
N VAL A 10 23.51 -2.68 -23.12
CA VAL A 10 24.05 -3.69 -22.21
C VAL A 10 24.52 -3.06 -20.90
N LEU A 11 25.18 -1.89 -20.96
CA LEU A 11 25.69 -1.19 -19.78
C LEU A 11 24.55 -0.69 -18.88
N LEU A 12 23.50 -0.11 -19.48
CA LEU A 12 22.30 0.34 -18.78
C LEU A 12 21.51 -0.84 -18.18
N PHE A 13 21.42 -1.96 -18.89
CA PHE A 13 20.74 -3.16 -18.42
C PHE A 13 21.45 -3.78 -17.21
N ASN A 14 22.77 -3.94 -17.26
CA ASN A 14 23.56 -4.47 -16.14
C ASN A 14 23.49 -3.55 -14.91
N PHE A 15 23.47 -2.23 -15.13
CA PHE A 15 23.31 -1.27 -14.05
C PHE A 15 21.93 -1.38 -13.37
N GLY A 16 20.85 -1.55 -14.16
CA GLY A 16 19.50 -1.76 -13.62
C GLY A 16 19.37 -3.02 -12.77
N VAL A 17 20.05 -4.11 -13.14
CA VAL A 17 20.05 -5.36 -12.36
C VAL A 17 20.80 -5.21 -11.03
N LEU A 18 21.94 -4.51 -11.01
CA LEU A 18 22.71 -4.24 -9.79
C LEU A 18 21.99 -3.23 -8.87
N ALA A 19 21.23 -2.31 -9.45
CA ALA A 19 20.46 -1.30 -8.72
C ALA A 19 19.16 -1.83 -8.11
N ALA A 20 18.74 -3.07 -8.43
CA ALA A 20 17.60 -3.73 -7.82
C ALA A 20 17.90 -4.08 -6.34
N GLN A 21 17.87 -3.06 -5.48
CA GLN A 21 17.98 -3.23 -4.04
C GLN A 21 16.73 -3.95 -3.53
N HIS A 22 16.95 -4.97 -2.70
CA HIS A 22 15.87 -5.68 -2.04
C HIS A 22 15.32 -4.78 -0.92
N HIS A 23 14.19 -4.13 -1.15
CA HIS A 23 13.54 -3.38 -0.09
C HIS A 23 12.97 -4.35 0.96
N PRO A 24 13.06 -4.04 2.26
CA PRO A 24 12.37 -4.81 3.28
C PRO A 24 10.88 -4.87 2.97
N LYS A 25 10.34 -6.08 2.95
CA LYS A 25 8.91 -6.30 2.74
C LYS A 25 8.13 -5.91 3.99
N VAL A 26 7.07 -5.12 3.83
CA VAL A 26 6.21 -4.67 4.92
C VAL A 26 4.85 -5.35 4.82
N ALA A 27 4.45 -6.03 5.89
CA ALA A 27 3.11 -6.58 6.04
C ALA A 27 2.33 -5.81 7.11
N LEU A 28 1.23 -5.18 6.72
CA LEU A 28 0.32 -4.47 7.62
C LEU A 28 -0.79 -5.42 8.07
N VAL A 29 -0.90 -5.65 9.39
CA VAL A 29 -1.92 -6.53 9.99
C VAL A 29 -2.93 -5.71 10.77
N LEU A 30 -4.19 -5.74 10.33
CA LEU A 30 -5.29 -4.95 10.87
C LEU A 30 -6.25 -5.82 11.69
N SER A 31 -6.33 -5.57 12.98
CA SER A 31 -7.27 -6.27 13.86
C SER A 31 -8.74 -5.91 13.57
N GLY A 32 -9.68 -6.71 14.09
CA GLY A 32 -11.09 -6.29 14.19
C GLY A 32 -11.28 -5.14 15.21
N GLY A 33 -12.51 -4.60 15.29
CA GLY A 33 -12.82 -3.54 16.26
C GLY A 33 -14.09 -2.72 16.03
N GLY A 34 -15.00 -3.12 15.13
CA GLY A 34 -16.24 -2.38 14.85
C GLY A 34 -15.96 -0.94 14.39
N ALA A 35 -16.72 0.04 14.90
CA ALA A 35 -16.57 1.47 14.60
C ALA A 35 -15.14 1.99 14.86
N LYS A 36 -14.48 1.52 15.92
CA LYS A 36 -13.11 1.91 16.27
C LYS A 36 -12.06 1.43 15.25
N GLY A 37 -12.41 0.47 14.40
CA GLY A 37 -11.55 0.01 13.31
C GLY A 37 -11.25 1.09 12.27
N LEU A 38 -11.99 2.21 12.26
CA LEU A 38 -11.67 3.41 11.47
C LEU A 38 -10.26 3.96 11.73
N ALA A 39 -9.69 3.71 12.92
CA ALA A 39 -8.31 4.10 13.22
C ALA A 39 -7.28 3.51 12.25
N HIS A 40 -7.59 2.37 11.61
CA HIS A 40 -6.71 1.76 10.60
C HIS A 40 -6.49 2.65 9.38
N LEU A 41 -7.48 3.48 9.01
CA LEU A 41 -7.31 4.46 7.91
C LEU A 41 -6.24 5.50 8.24
N GLY A 42 -6.20 5.96 9.49
CA GLY A 42 -5.16 6.87 9.97
C GLY A 42 -3.76 6.25 9.94
N VAL A 43 -3.66 4.94 10.25
CA VAL A 43 -2.40 4.20 10.14
C VAL A 43 -1.93 4.12 8.68
N ILE A 44 -2.82 3.74 7.76
CA ILE A 44 -2.51 3.68 6.32
C ILE A 44 -2.04 5.06 5.83
N LYS A 45 -2.79 6.12 6.15
CA LYS A 45 -2.43 7.49 5.78
C LYS A 45 -1.04 7.88 6.29
N ALA A 46 -0.73 7.59 7.55
CA ALA A 46 0.58 7.90 8.12
C ALA A 46 1.71 7.13 7.42
N LEU A 47 1.48 5.87 7.02
CA LEU A 47 2.46 5.08 6.27
C LEU A 47 2.71 5.69 4.87
N GLU A 48 1.65 6.10 4.17
CA GLU A 48 1.74 6.76 2.87
C GLU A 48 2.49 8.09 2.94
N GLU A 49 2.15 8.94 3.92
CA GLU A 49 2.82 10.23 4.16
C GLU A 49 4.32 10.07 4.47
N ASN A 50 4.72 8.94 5.06
CA ASN A 50 6.11 8.60 5.36
C ASN A 50 6.79 7.78 4.26
N HIS A 51 6.14 7.59 3.11
CA HIS A 51 6.66 6.81 1.98
C HIS A 51 7.05 5.37 2.37
N ILE A 52 6.31 4.76 3.30
CA ILE A 52 6.51 3.37 3.71
C ILE A 52 5.61 2.49 2.84
N PRO A 53 6.17 1.69 1.90
CA PRO A 53 5.37 0.85 1.02
C PRO A 53 4.78 -0.31 1.81
N ILE A 54 3.49 -0.61 1.59
CA ILE A 54 2.81 -1.79 2.14
C ILE A 54 2.81 -2.87 1.05
N ASP A 55 3.59 -3.93 1.22
CA ASP A 55 3.64 -5.04 0.26
C ASP A 55 2.50 -6.05 0.49
N TYR A 56 2.07 -6.21 1.74
CA TYR A 56 1.00 -7.13 2.13
C TYR A 56 0.07 -6.46 3.13
N ILE A 57 -1.23 -6.73 2.99
CA ILE A 57 -2.23 -6.28 3.95
C ILE A 57 -3.14 -7.44 4.35
N ILE A 58 -3.31 -7.64 5.65
CA ILE A 58 -4.07 -8.75 6.23
C ILE A 58 -5.03 -8.13 7.24
N GLY A 59 -6.30 -8.54 7.24
CA GLY A 59 -7.28 -7.94 8.12
C GLY A 59 -8.40 -8.88 8.56
N THR A 60 -8.95 -8.63 9.74
CA THR A 60 -10.13 -9.36 10.28
C THR A 60 -11.30 -8.41 10.52
N SER A 61 -12.51 -8.80 10.11
CA SER A 61 -13.74 -7.98 10.26
C SER A 61 -13.53 -6.57 9.68
N MET A 62 -13.66 -5.50 10.47
CA MET A 62 -13.42 -4.11 10.02
C MET A 62 -12.03 -3.91 9.42
N GLY A 63 -10.99 -4.53 10.01
CA GLY A 63 -9.64 -4.49 9.43
C GLY A 63 -9.57 -5.19 8.07
N GLY A 64 -10.39 -6.22 7.85
CA GLY A 64 -10.50 -6.90 6.56
C GLY A 64 -11.23 -6.05 5.51
N ILE A 65 -12.27 -5.32 5.91
CA ILE A 65 -12.98 -4.37 5.04
C ILE A 65 -12.01 -3.27 4.57
N ILE A 66 -11.33 -2.62 5.50
CA ILE A 66 -10.35 -1.56 5.19
C ILE A 66 -9.19 -2.12 4.36
N GLY A 67 -8.63 -3.27 4.78
CA GLY A 67 -7.53 -3.89 4.05
C GLY A 67 -7.90 -4.31 2.63
N GLY A 68 -9.14 -4.79 2.43
CA GLY A 68 -9.66 -5.14 1.11
C GLY A 68 -9.82 -3.93 0.19
N PHE A 69 -10.38 -2.82 0.69
CA PHE A 69 -10.46 -1.59 -0.08
C PHE A 69 -9.09 -1.03 -0.45
N TYR A 70 -8.16 -1.01 0.51
CA TYR A 70 -6.79 -0.56 0.25
C TYR A 70 -6.11 -1.42 -0.83
N ALA A 71 -6.20 -2.75 -0.71
CA ALA A 71 -5.66 -3.68 -1.70
C ALA A 71 -6.33 -3.54 -3.09
N ALA A 72 -7.58 -3.09 -3.14
CA ALA A 72 -8.30 -2.81 -4.38
C ALA A 72 -7.94 -1.44 -5.01
N GLY A 73 -7.04 -0.66 -4.39
CA GLY A 73 -6.55 0.61 -4.92
C GLY A 73 -7.39 1.83 -4.56
N TYR A 74 -8.29 1.72 -3.58
CA TYR A 74 -9.04 2.87 -3.07
C TYR A 74 -8.13 3.78 -2.26
N SER A 75 -8.26 5.09 -2.45
CA SER A 75 -7.61 6.08 -1.61
C SER A 75 -8.21 6.12 -0.20
N VAL A 76 -7.44 6.63 0.77
CA VAL A 76 -7.92 6.84 2.15
C VAL A 76 -9.20 7.69 2.17
N ALA A 77 -9.27 8.75 1.35
CA ALA A 77 -10.44 9.64 1.29
C ALA A 77 -11.70 8.95 0.74
N GLU A 78 -11.55 8.08 -0.26
CA GLU A 78 -12.67 7.28 -0.78
C GLU A 78 -13.16 6.29 0.27
N MET A 79 -12.25 5.61 0.96
CA MET A 79 -12.59 4.70 2.06
C MET A 79 -13.31 5.43 3.21
N GLU A 80 -12.84 6.62 3.62
CA GLU A 80 -13.51 7.44 4.63
C GLU A 80 -14.96 7.77 4.23
N SER A 81 -15.16 8.14 2.96
CA SER A 81 -16.48 8.48 2.42
C SER A 81 -17.42 7.28 2.41
N ILE A 82 -16.94 6.12 1.96
CA ILE A 82 -17.72 4.87 1.92
C ILE A 82 -18.11 4.44 3.33
N ILE A 83 -17.16 4.44 4.28
CA ILE A 83 -17.43 3.98 5.64
C ILE A 83 -18.36 4.95 6.38
N ALA A 84 -18.26 6.25 6.11
CA ALA A 84 -19.21 7.24 6.63
C ALA A 84 -20.64 6.99 6.15
N LEU A 85 -20.84 6.65 4.87
CA LEU A 85 -22.14 6.30 4.31
C LEU A 85 -22.77 5.05 4.97
N LEU A 86 -21.93 4.10 5.39
CA LEU A 86 -22.37 2.87 6.04
C LEU A 86 -22.73 3.06 7.53
N ASN A 87 -22.77 4.30 8.04
CA ASN A 87 -23.14 4.65 9.42
C ASN A 87 -22.30 4.00 10.53
N PHE A 88 -21.07 3.55 10.22
CA PHE A 88 -20.17 2.98 11.23
C PHE A 88 -19.74 3.96 12.33
N ARG A 89 -19.95 5.28 12.17
CA ARG A 89 -19.63 6.28 13.19
C ARG A 89 -20.52 6.24 14.44
N ASN A 90 -21.65 5.55 14.39
CA ASN A 90 -22.66 5.55 15.46
C ASN A 90 -22.66 4.25 16.30
N GLY A 91 -21.71 3.34 16.08
CA GLY A 91 -21.59 2.07 16.79
C GLY A 91 -20.51 2.04 17.86
#